data_AF-A0A0K9XAC9-F1
#
_entry.id   AF-A0A0K9XAC9-F1
#
_cell.length_a   1.000
_cell.length_b   1.000
_cell.length_c   1.000
_cell.angle_alpha   90.00
_cell.angle_beta   90.00
_cell.angle_gamma   90.00
#
_symmetry.space_group_name_H-M   'P 1'
#
loop_
_entity.id
_entity.type
_entity.pdbx_description
1 polymer ?
#
loop_
_entity_poly.entity_id
_entity_poly.type
_entity_poly.pdbx_seq_one_letter_code
_entity_poly.pdbx_strand_id
1 'polypeptide(L)'
;MGITFSVGAAAGFTGYYKWRERAFYLQQTADDIERHATAFELGIHPYDDPDEDVRLAKLAKEIELLRAEQRKREQQLDQPHEGSVDVV
;
A
#
# COMPACT_ATOMS: atom_id res chain seq x y z
N MET A 1 12.03 29.73 24.76
CA MET A 1 11.06 28.73 25.23
C MET A 1 9.91 28.47 24.24
N GLY A 2 9.44 29.43 23.44
CA GLY A 2 8.34 29.17 22.48
C GLY A 2 8.73 28.35 21.23
N ILE A 3 9.98 28.47 20.77
CA ILE A 3 10.44 27.86 19.51
C ILE A 3 10.48 26.32 19.59
N THR A 4 10.83 25.76 20.76
CA THR A 4 10.87 24.31 20.99
C THR A 4 9.48 23.68 21.03
N PHE A 5 8.46 24.40 21.51
CA PHE A 5 7.06 23.95 21.48
C PHE A 5 6.50 23.92 20.05
N SER A 6 6.78 24.96 19.25
CA SER A 6 6.35 25.03 17.84
C SER A 6 6.99 23.93 16.97
N VAL A 7 8.27 23.63 17.17
CA VAL A 7 8.95 22.55 16.44
C VAL A 7 8.43 21.17 16.88
N GLY A 8 8.12 20.98 18.17
CA GLY A 8 7.50 19.75 18.66
C GLY A 8 6.09 19.50 18.10
N ALA A 9 5.27 20.55 18.00
CA ALA A 9 3.94 20.48 17.38
C ALA A 9 4.02 20.20 15.87
N ALA A 10 4.96 20.83 15.15
CA ALA A 10 5.19 20.57 13.74
C ALA A 10 5.66 19.13 13.49
N ALA A 11 6.60 18.62 14.29
CA ALA A 11 7.09 17.25 14.19
C ALA A 11 6.00 16.20 14.47
N GLY A 12 5.11 16.46 15.45
CA GLY A 12 3.96 15.61 15.73
C GLY A 12 2.96 15.56 14.55
N PHE A 13 2.74 16.70 13.90
CA PHE A 13 1.87 16.78 12.73
C PHE A 13 2.46 16.08 11.49
N THR A 14 3.77 16.26 11.24
CA THR A 14 4.50 15.57 10.18
C THR A 14 4.54 14.05 10.41
N GLY A 15 4.73 13.59 11.65
CA GLY A 15 4.69 12.17 12.00
C GLY A 15 3.32 11.53 11.78
N TYR A 16 2.24 12.24 12.12
CA TYR A 16 0.87 11.76 11.92
C TYR A 16 0.51 11.60 10.43
N TYR A 17 0.93 12.54 9.58
CA TYR A 17 0.67 12.48 8.14
C TYR A 17 1.37 11.30 7.46
N LYS A 18 2.64 11.04 7.82
CA LYS A 18 3.42 9.93 7.24
C LYS A 18 2.84 8.56 7.60
N TRP A 19 2.25 8.42 8.79
CA TRP A 19 1.59 7.18 9.21
C TRP A 19 0.23 6.98 8.53
N ARG A 20 -0.52 8.06 8.29
CA ARG A 20 -1.81 8.00 7.58
C ARG A 20 -1.66 7.55 6.13
N GLU A 21 -0.61 7.99 5.44
CA GLU A 21 -0.31 7.57 4.07
C GLU A 21 -0.02 6.07 4.00
N ARG A 22 0.78 5.52 4.94
CA ARG A 22 1.00 4.07 5.04
C ARG A 22 -0.31 3.29 5.21
N ALA A 23 -1.17 3.75 6.12
CA ALA A 23 -2.45 3.10 6.39
C ALA A 23 -3.38 3.09 5.17
N PHE A 24 -3.41 4.19 4.39
CA PHE A 24 -4.22 4.28 3.17
C PHE A 24 -3.77 3.28 2.10
N TYR A 25 -2.46 3.13 1.87
CA TYR A 25 -1.95 2.18 0.87
C TYR A 25 -2.20 0.72 1.27
N LEU A 26 -2.08 0.39 2.56
CA LEU A 26 -2.41 -0.93 3.09
C LEU A 26 -3.90 -1.25 2.90
N GLN A 27 -4.79 -0.30 3.22
CA GLN A 27 -6.23 -0.46 3.01
C GLN A 27 -6.55 -0.66 1.53
N GLN A 28 -5.98 0.16 0.64
CA GLN A 28 -6.22 0.04 -0.80
C GLN A 28 -5.86 -1.36 -1.33
N THR A 29 -4.75 -1.94 -0.87
CA THR A 29 -4.39 -3.30 -1.33
C THR A 29 -5.20 -4.39 -0.66
N ALA A 30 -5.65 -4.19 0.57
CA ALA A 30 -6.61 -5.11 1.20
C ALA A 30 -7.92 -5.15 0.39
N ASP A 31 -8.46 -3.99 0.03
CA ASP A 31 -9.67 -3.86 -0.78
C ASP A 31 -9.51 -4.51 -2.17
N ASP A 32 -8.35 -4.33 -2.82
CA ASP A 32 -8.06 -4.96 -4.11
C ASP A 32 -8.00 -6.50 -4.00
N ILE A 33 -7.33 -7.03 -2.96
CA ILE A 33 -7.26 -8.48 -2.72
C ILE A 33 -8.67 -9.04 -2.47
N GLU A 34 -9.47 -8.36 -1.65
CA GLU A 34 -10.85 -8.77 -1.34
C GLU A 34 -11.73 -8.78 -2.60
N ARG A 35 -11.55 -7.79 -3.49
CA ARG A 35 -12.24 -7.74 -4.78
C ARG A 35 -11.88 -8.95 -5.66
N HIS A 36 -10.60 -9.32 -5.71
CA HIS A 36 -10.15 -10.49 -6.47
C HIS A 36 -10.65 -11.81 -5.88
N ALA A 37 -10.66 -11.94 -4.55
CA ALA A 37 -11.22 -13.11 -3.85
C ALA A 37 -12.74 -13.25 -4.12
N THR A 38 -13.49 -12.15 -3.98
CA THR A 38 -14.93 -12.11 -4.27
C THR A 38 -15.22 -12.45 -5.74
N ALA A 39 -14.41 -11.92 -6.67
CA ALA A 39 -14.57 -12.22 -8.09
C ALA A 39 -14.31 -13.70 -8.41
N PHE A 40 -13.34 -14.31 -7.73
CA PHE A 40 -13.06 -15.75 -7.82
C PHE A 40 -14.22 -16.59 -7.28
N GLU A 41 -14.76 -16.25 -6.10
CA GLU A 41 -15.90 -16.95 -5.51
C GLU A 41 -17.16 -16.86 -6.36
N LEU A 42 -17.42 -15.69 -6.96
CA LEU A 42 -18.55 -15.49 -7.87
C LEU A 42 -18.32 -16.10 -9.27
N GLY A 43 -17.09 -16.55 -9.57
CA GLY A 43 -16.72 -17.09 -10.88
C GLY A 43 -16.90 -16.09 -12.02
N ILE A 44 -16.74 -14.80 -11.73
CA ILE A 44 -16.87 -13.71 -12.72
C ILE A 44 -15.50 -13.38 -13.31
N HIS A 45 -15.50 -12.76 -14.49
CA HIS A 45 -14.27 -12.30 -15.13
C HIS A 45 -13.37 -11.51 -14.15
N PRO A 46 -12.06 -11.82 -14.03
CA PRO A 46 -11.22 -12.66 -14.89
C PRO A 46 -11.12 -14.16 -14.51
N TYR A 47 -11.95 -14.61 -13.56
CA TYR A 47 -11.99 -15.97 -12.99
C TYR A 47 -13.19 -16.79 -13.48
N ASP A 48 -13.61 -16.57 -14.72
CA ASP A 48 -14.72 -17.25 -15.41
C ASP A 48 -14.30 -18.53 -16.15
N ASP A 49 -13.06 -18.97 -15.95
CA ASP A 49 -12.52 -20.17 -16.59
C ASP A 49 -13.20 -21.46 -16.05
N PRO A 50 -13.59 -22.42 -16.89
CA PRO A 50 -14.19 -23.67 -16.43
C PRO A 50 -13.23 -24.54 -15.60
N ASP A 51 -11.91 -24.35 -15.74
CA ASP A 51 -10.91 -25.10 -14.98
C ASP A 51 -10.59 -24.38 -13.65
N GLU A 52 -10.86 -25.06 -12.53
CA GLU A 52 -10.60 -24.53 -11.18
C GLU A 52 -9.11 -24.32 -10.92
N ASP A 53 -8.23 -25.20 -11.40
CA ASP A 53 -6.79 -25.05 -11.21
C ASP A 53 -6.26 -23.81 -11.94
N VAL A 54 -6.81 -23.52 -13.13
CA VAL A 54 -6.47 -22.32 -13.90
C VAL A 54 -6.94 -21.05 -13.18
N ARG A 55 -8.16 -21.06 -12.62
CA ARG A 55 -8.67 -19.91 -11.84
C ARG A 55 -7.86 -19.67 -10.57
N LEU A 56 -7.53 -20.73 -9.84
CA LEU A 56 -6.70 -20.65 -8.63
C LEU A 56 -5.30 -20.15 -8.95
N ALA A 57 -4.69 -20.64 -10.03
CA ALA A 57 -3.38 -20.18 -10.48
C ALA A 57 -3.40 -18.68 -10.86
N LYS A 58 -4.45 -18.22 -11.55
CA LYS A 58 -4.66 -16.79 -11.81
C LYS A 58 -4.80 -16.01 -10.51
N LEU A 59 -5.62 -16.47 -9.55
CA LEU A 59 -5.84 -15.75 -8.30
C LEU A 59 -4.54 -15.62 -7.50
N ALA A 60 -3.81 -16.72 -7.35
CA ALA A 60 -2.53 -16.73 -6.66
C ALA A 60 -1.51 -15.77 -7.32
N LYS A 61 -1.46 -15.75 -8.66
CA LYS A 61 -0.59 -14.84 -9.39
C LYS A 61 -0.94 -13.37 -9.16
N GLU A 62 -2.22 -13.01 -9.24
CA GLU A 62 -2.66 -11.62 -9.02
C GLU A 62 -2.40 -11.16 -7.57
N ILE A 63 -2.67 -12.01 -6.58
CA ILE A 63 -2.37 -11.70 -5.17
C ILE A 63 -0.87 -11.49 -4.95
N GLU A 64 -0.02 -12.32 -5.54
CA GLU A 64 1.44 -12.15 -5.42
C GLU A 64 1.94 -10.89 -6.12
N LEU A 65 1.34 -10.49 -7.24
CA LEU A 65 1.64 -9.20 -7.88
C LEU A 65 1.25 -8.02 -6.98
N LEU A 66 0.04 -8.03 -6.41
CA LEU A 66 -0.41 -6.99 -5.48
C LEU A 66 0.51 -6.89 -4.25
N ARG A 67 0.94 -8.02 -3.70
CA ARG A 67 1.92 -8.07 -2.59
C ARG A 67 3.29 -7.54 -3.00
N ALA A 68 3.75 -7.85 -4.21
CA ALA A 68 5.02 -7.33 -4.71
C ALA A 68 4.98 -5.81 -4.91
N GLU A 69 3.85 -5.29 -5.42
CA GLU A 69 3.64 -3.86 -5.54
C GLU A 69 3.57 -3.15 -4.19
N GLN A 70 2.86 -3.72 -3.21
CA GLN A 70 2.86 -3.23 -1.81
C GLN A 70 4.27 -3.11 -1.27
N ARG A 71 5.08 -4.19 -1.35
CA ARG A 71 6.47 -4.17 -0.87
C ARG A 71 7.31 -3.08 -1.53
N LYS A 72 7.11 -2.86 -2.84
CA LYS A 72 7.82 -1.79 -3.57
C LYS A 72 7.39 -0.40 -3.09
N ARG A 73 6.09 -0.17 -2.86
CA ARG A 73 5.54 1.10 -2.36
C ARG A 73 6.02 1.37 -0.93
N GLU A 74 6.04 0.36 -0.07
CA GLU A 74 6.59 0.47 1.29
C GLU A 74 8.07 0.82 1.29
N GLN A 75 8.87 0.18 0.43
CA GLN A 75 10.30 0.50 0.27
C GLN A 75 10.53 1.94 -0.19
N GLN A 76 9.70 2.45 -1.10
CA GLN A 76 9.76 3.85 -1.54
C GLN A 76 9.35 4.83 -0.42
N LEU A 77 8.41 4.43 0.45
CA LEU A 77 7.98 5.25 1.59
C LEU A 77 8.97 5.24 2.77
N ASP A 78 9.79 4.19 2.87
CA ASP A 78 10.81 4.03 3.91
C ASP A 78 12.14 4.66 3.50
N GLN A 79 12.40 4.77 2.20
CA GLN A 79 13.53 5.53 1.69
C GLN A 79 13.33 7.01 2.07
N PRO A 80 14.21 7.61 2.89
CA PRO A 80 14.17 9.05 3.09
C PRO A 80 14.34 9.70 1.73
N HIS A 81 13.48 10.67 1.39
CA HIS A 81 13.77 11.59 0.31
C HIS A 81 15.02 12.38 0.72
N GLU A 82 16.21 11.83 0.49
CA GLU A 82 17.48 12.54 0.54
C GLU A 82 17.47 13.53 -0.63
N GLY A 83 16.86 14.67 -0.38
CA GLY A 83 16.67 15.68 -1.40
C GLY A 83 15.86 16.84 -0.87
N SER A 84 16.50 17.66 -0.04
CA SER A 84 16.25 19.10 0.18
C SER A 84 16.77 19.52 1.56
N VAL A 85 18.07 19.37 1.80
CA VAL A 85 18.76 20.30 2.70
C VAL A 85 19.81 20.98 1.84
N ASP A 86 19.34 21.93 1.04
CA ASP A 86 20.18 22.98 0.47
C ASP A 86 20.81 23.70 1.65
N VAL A 87 22.11 23.50 1.84
CA VAL A 87 22.90 24.22 2.84
C VAL A 87 23.41 25.47 2.12
N VAL A 88 22.89 26.62 2.55
CA VAL A 88 23.30 27.99 2.17
C VAL A 88 24.77 28.24 2.47
#